data_AF-A0A366SI61-F1
#
_entry.id   AF-A0A366SI61-F1
#
_cell.length_a   1.000
_cell.length_b   1.000
_cell.length_c   1.000
_cell.angle_alpha   90.00
_cell.angle_beta   90.00
_cell.angle_gamma   90.00
#
_symmetry.space_group_name_H-M   'P 1'
#
loop_
_entity.id
_entity.type
_entity.pdbx_description
1 polymer ?
#
loop_
_entity_poly.entity_id
_entity_poly.type
_entity_poly.pdbx_seq_one_letter_code
_entity_poly.pdbx_strand_id
1 'polypeptide(L)' 'MPEQKLTIVPVTLHSDTENISNIKPTVSSSNSTCTIKFGKVEISFFNGIDEHIIQTIMRELKDL' A
#
# COMPACT_ATOMS: atom_id res chain seq x y z
N MET A 1 -15.00 9.68 38.49
CA MET A 1 -13.77 8.86 38.49
C MET A 1 -12.64 9.74 39.01
N PRO A 2 -11.75 9.26 39.89
CA PRO A 2 -10.63 10.07 40.38
C PRO A 2 -9.68 10.43 39.23
N GLU A 3 -9.22 11.68 39.17
CA GLU A 3 -8.21 12.11 38.20
C GLU A 3 -6.86 11.51 38.56
N GLN A 4 -6.53 10.37 37.95
CA GLN A 4 -5.27 9.69 38.18
C GLN A 4 -4.20 10.35 37.32
N LYS A 5 -3.24 11.02 37.96
CA LYS A 5 -2.10 11.65 37.27
C LYS A 5 -1.24 10.55 36.63
N LEU A 6 -1.34 10.40 35.32
CA LEU A 6 -0.58 9.42 34.55
C LEU A 6 0.87 9.91 34.39
N THR A 7 1.83 9.10 34.84
CA THR A 7 3.26 9.33 34.60
C THR A 7 3.67 8.53 33.37
N ILE A 8 3.85 9.20 32.24
CA ILE A 8 4.34 8.58 31.00
C ILE A 8 5.87 8.66 31.03
N VAL A 9 6.52 7.49 31.08
CA VAL A 9 7.98 7.39 31.06
C VAL A 9 8.43 7.00 29.64
N PRO A 10 9.31 7.77 29.00
CA PRO A 10 9.85 7.39 27.71
C PRO A 10 10.75 6.16 27.87
N VAL A 11 10.53 5.15 27.04
CA VAL A 11 11.36 3.96 26.96
C VAL A 11 11.98 3.88 25.57
N THR A 12 13.25 3.49 25.51
CA THR A 12 13.92 3.20 24.26
C THR A 12 13.65 1.74 23.91
N LEU A 13 12.90 1.52 22.83
CA LEU A 13 12.67 0.17 22.29
C LEU A 13 13.85 -0.17 21.38
N HIS A 14 14.57 -1.25 21.72
CA HIS A 14 15.52 -1.86 20.80
C HIS A 14 14.75 -2.78 19.86
N SER A 15 14.87 -2.56 18.55
CA SER A 15 14.33 -3.48 17.54
C SER A 15 15.04 -4.81 17.67
N ASP A 16 14.29 -5.91 17.78
CA ASP A 16 14.86 -7.24 17.59
C ASP A 16 15.48 -7.27 16.19
N THR A 17 16.80 -7.40 16.14
CA THR A 17 17.52 -7.60 14.87
C THR A 17 17.37 -9.06 14.47
N GLU A 18 16.13 -9.52 14.30
CA GLU A 18 15.88 -10.70 13.49
C GLU A 18 16.05 -10.24 12.05
N ASN A 19 17.22 -10.47 11.46
CA ASN A 19 17.55 -10.31 10.03
C ASN A 19 16.38 -9.80 9.18
N ILE A 20 15.99 -8.53 9.35
CA ILE A 20 15.09 -7.88 8.43
C ILE A 20 16.06 -7.63 7.30
N SER A 21 16.14 -8.61 6.41
CA SER A 21 16.75 -8.46 5.09
C SER A 21 16.29 -7.10 4.66
N ASN A 22 17.24 -6.16 4.60
CA ASN A 22 16.96 -4.82 4.20
C ASN A 22 16.58 -5.01 2.74
N ILE A 23 15.29 -5.27 2.48
CA ILE A 23 14.71 -5.28 1.15
C ILE A 23 14.79 -3.81 0.80
N LYS A 24 15.99 -3.40 0.36
CA LYS A 24 16.20 -2.23 -0.45
C LYS A 24 15.00 -2.27 -1.38
N PRO A 25 14.13 -1.25 -1.39
CA PRO A 25 13.02 -1.27 -2.33
C PRO A 25 13.71 -1.45 -3.66
N THR A 26 13.57 -2.65 -4.22
CA THR A 26 14.06 -2.91 -5.54
C THR A 26 13.35 -1.83 -6.30
N VAL A 27 14.11 -0.94 -6.95
CA VAL A 27 13.54 -0.11 -7.99
C VAL A 27 13.20 -1.11 -9.07
N SER A 28 12.16 -1.93 -8.82
CA SER A 28 11.47 -2.68 -9.82
C SER A 28 11.09 -1.59 -10.78
N SER A 29 11.64 -1.64 -11.99
CA SER A 29 11.11 -0.89 -13.11
C SER A 29 9.60 -0.82 -12.89
N SER A 30 9.07 0.40 -12.77
CA SER A 30 7.67 0.69 -12.46
C SER A 30 6.80 0.25 -13.64
N ASN A 31 6.92 -1.03 -13.98
CA ASN A 31 6.14 -1.72 -14.96
C ASN A 31 4.84 -2.00 -14.23
N SER A 32 3.75 -1.52 -14.83
CA SER A 32 2.44 -1.94 -14.42
C SER A 32 2.36 -3.47 -14.46
N THR A 33 1.68 -4.05 -13.48
CA THR A 33 1.29 -5.45 -13.48
C THR A 33 0.27 -5.71 -14.59
N CYS A 34 -0.63 -4.74 -14.82
CA CYS A 34 -1.65 -4.79 -15.85
C CYS A 34 -1.91 -3.37 -16.38
N THR A 35 -2.00 -3.21 -17.69
CA THR A 35 -2.44 -1.96 -18.31
C THR A 35 -3.65 -2.23 -19.18
N ILE A 36 -4.73 -1.50 -18.92
CA ILE A 36 -5.96 -1.51 -19.72
C ILE A 36 -5.92 -0.29 -20.64
N LYS A 37 -6.18 -0.50 -21.93
CA LYS A 37 -6.32 0.56 -22.92
C LYS A 37 -7.73 0.54 -23.48
N PHE A 38 -8.41 1.69 -23.43
CA PHE A 38 -9.76 1.86 -23.96
C PHE A 38 -9.85 3.19 -24.72
N GLY A 39 -9.94 3.13 -26.04
CA GLY A 39 -9.92 4.32 -26.90
C GLY A 39 -8.65 5.16 -26.68
N LYS A 40 -8.82 6.37 -26.13
CA LYS A 40 -7.71 7.29 -25.78
C LYS A 40 -7.31 7.24 -24.30
N VAL A 41 -7.93 6.36 -23.52
CA VAL A 41 -7.69 6.21 -22.08
C VAL A 41 -6.78 5.01 -21.83
N GLU A 42 -5.80 5.21 -20.95
CA GLU A 42 -4.89 4.17 -20.48
C GLU A 42 -4.91 4.14 -18.94
N ILE A 43 -5.12 2.94 -18.38
CA ILE A 43 -5.19 2.71 -16.94
C ILE A 43 -4.14 1.65 -16.60
N SER A 44 -3.23 1.98 -15.69
CA SER A 44 -2.12 1.11 -15.29
C SER A 44 -2.24 0.72 -13.82
N PHE A 45 -2.32 -0.59 -13.56
CA PHE A 45 -2.34 -1.20 -12.24
C PHE A 45 -0.93 -1.61 -11.83
N PHE A 46 -0.55 -1.29 -10.60
CA PHE A 46 0.73 -1.63 -10.02
C PHE A 46 0.55 -2.67 -8.92
N ASN A 47 1.63 -3.35 -8.58
CA ASN A 47 1.61 -4.39 -7.56
C ASN A 47 1.23 -3.80 -6.19
N GLY A 48 0.36 -4.49 -5.44
CA GLY A 48 -0.14 -4.03 -4.14
C GLY A 48 -1.43 -3.21 -4.19
N ILE A 49 -2.07 -3.06 -5.36
CA ILE A 49 -3.42 -2.53 -5.46
C ILE A 49 -4.45 -3.53 -4.91
N ASP A 50 -5.45 -3.02 -4.20
CA ASP A 50 -6.54 -3.82 -3.64
C ASP A 50 -7.50 -4.33 -4.74
N GLU A 51 -7.98 -5.56 -4.60
CA GLU A 51 -8.86 -6.20 -5.58
C GLU A 51 -10.20 -5.49 -5.75
N HIS A 52 -10.76 -4.90 -4.69
CA HIS A 52 -12.03 -4.17 -4.73
C HIS A 52 -11.91 -2.88 -5.54
N ILE A 53 -10.72 -2.27 -5.55
CA ILE A 53 -10.41 -1.11 -6.39
C ILE A 53 -10.43 -1.53 -7.86
N ILE A 54 -9.79 -2.65 -8.21
CA ILE A 54 -9.80 -3.18 -9.58
C ILE A 54 -11.24 -3.49 -10.02
N GLN A 55 -12.00 -4.21 -9.20
CA GLN A 55 -13.40 -4.57 -9.49
C GLN A 55 -14.29 -3.34 -9.70
N THR A 56 -14.09 -2.30 -8.89
CA THR A 56 -14.85 -1.06 -9.01
C THR A 56 -14.51 -0.34 -10.30
N ILE A 57 -13.23 -0.20 -10.63
CA ILE A 57 -12.81 0.41 -11.90
C ILE A 57 -13.41 -0.36 -13.08
N MET A 58 -13.33 -1.69 -13.08
CA MET A 58 -13.88 -2.51 -14.17
C MET A 58 -15.40 -2.41 -14.30
N ARG A 59 -16.11 -2.27 -13.18
CA ARG A 59 -17.57 -2.06 -13.17
C ARG A 59 -17.94 -0.72 -13.80
N GLU A 60 -17.29 0.36 -13.38
CA GLU A 60 -17.55 1.71 -13.92
C GLU A 60 -17.18 1.79 -15.41
N LEU A 61 -16.11 1.12 -15.84
CA LEU A 61 -15.70 1.07 -17.24
C LEU A 61 -16.68 0.31 -18.14
N LYS A 62 -17.45 -0.64 -17.58
CA LYS A 62 -18.45 -1.41 -18.35
C LYS A 62 -19.61 -0.53 -18.79
N ASP A 63 -19.94 0.50 -18.01
CA ASP A 63 -21.06 1.40 -18.25
C ASP A 63 -20.66 2.63 -19.11
N LEU A 64 -19.43 2.63 -19.64
CA LEU A 64 -18.84 3.65 -20.51
C LEU A 64 -18.86 3.22 -21.99
#